data_AF-A0A0F9I093-F1
#
_entry.id   AF-A0A0F9I093-F1
#
_cell.length_a   1.000
_cell.length_b   1.000
_cell.length_c   1.000
_cell.angle_alpha   90.00
_cell.angle_beta   90.00
_cell.angle_gamma   90.00
#
_symmetry.space_group_name_H-M   'P 1'
#
loop_
_entity.id
_entity.type
_entity.pdbx_description
1 polymer ?
#
loop_
_entity_poly.entity_id
_entity_poly.type
_entity_poly.pdbx_seq_one_letter_code
_entity_poly.pdbx_strand_id
1 'polypeptide(L)' 'MSDPFKPQLTLLIKLGSLAVHVEEMLSAKGHHIDKTAIEGLLNDSEVKAWLKQMDKGAFLPVKR' A
#
# COMPACT_ATOMS: atom_id res chain seq x y z
N MET A 1 -9.91 -9.55 -15.46
CA MET A 1 -9.38 -9.10 -14.16
C MET A 1 -8.02 -9.74 -13.99
N SER A 2 -7.00 -8.99 -13.57
CA SER A 2 -5.69 -9.54 -13.23
C SER A 2 -5.80 -10.41 -11.97
N ASP A 3 -5.06 -11.51 -11.91
CA ASP A 3 -4.96 -12.35 -10.71
C ASP A 3 -4.31 -11.54 -9.58
N PRO A 4 -4.99 -11.27 -8.45
CA PRO A 4 -4.45 -10.41 -7.41
C PRO A 4 -3.33 -11.09 -6.60
N PHE A 5 -3.13 -12.40 -6.76
CA PHE A 5 -1.98 -13.16 -6.22
C PHE A 5 -0.77 -13.17 -7.16
N LYS A 6 -0.90 -12.61 -8.36
CA LYS A 6 0.19 -12.40 -9.32
C LYS A 6 0.26 -10.93 -9.71
N PRO A 7 0.58 -10.05 -8.76
CA PRO A 7 0.63 -8.61 -8.99
C PRO A 7 1.69 -8.25 -10.03
N GLN A 8 1.45 -7.16 -10.76
CA GLN A 8 2.47 -6.59 -11.65
C GLN A 8 3.65 -6.04 -10.83
N LEU A 9 4.82 -5.95 -11.46
CA LEU A 9 6.02 -5.43 -10.81
C LEU A 9 5.81 -4.00 -10.25
N THR A 10 5.04 -3.18 -10.96
CA THR A 10 4.65 -1.82 -10.53
C THR A 10 3.95 -1.80 -9.19
N LEU A 11 2.98 -2.70 -8.99
CA LEU A 11 2.27 -2.84 -7.72
C LEU A 11 3.20 -3.31 -6.61
N LEU A 12 4.09 -4.28 -6.88
CA LEU A 12 5.08 -4.74 -5.89
C LEU A 12 6.01 -3.60 -5.45
N ILE A 13 6.48 -2.77 -6.37
CA ILE A 13 7.29 -1.57 -6.07
C ILE A 13 6.51 -0.60 -5.17
N LYS A 14 5.24 -0.33 -5.50
CA LYS A 14 4.39 0.57 -4.71
C LYS A 14 4.13 0.06 -3.29
N LEU A 15 3.84 -1.23 -3.14
CA LEU A 15 3.62 -1.85 -1.83
C LEU A 15 4.91 -1.87 -0.99
N GLY A 16 6.06 -2.13 -1.61
CA GLY A 16 7.36 -2.03 -0.94
C GLY A 16 7.67 -0.60 -0.49
N SER A 17 7.45 0.38 -1.36
CA SER A 17 7.60 1.80 -1.02
C SER A 17 6.66 2.22 0.11
N LEU A 18 5.41 1.75 0.11
CA LEU A 18 4.45 2.02 1.19
C LEU A 18 4.96 1.47 2.53
N ALA A 19 5.50 0.25 2.55
CA ALA A 19 6.06 -0.34 3.77
C ALA A 19 7.23 0.50 4.31
N VAL A 20 8.18 0.87 3.44
CA VAL A 20 9.34 1.69 3.83
C VAL A 20 8.91 3.05 4.39
N HIS A 21 7.98 3.76 3.73
CA HIS A 21 7.51 5.06 4.26
C HIS A 21 6.76 4.92 5.59
N VAL A 22 5.99 3.84 5.78
CA VAL A 22 5.35 3.58 7.08
C VAL A 22 6.41 3.34 8.17
N GLU A 23 7.45 2.55 7.88
CA GLU A 23 8.55 2.33 8.83
C GLU A 23 9.29 3.62 9.17
N GLU A 24 9.65 4.43 8.15
CA GLU A 24 10.30 5.73 8.35
C GLU A 24 9.43 6.68 9.17
N MET A 25 8.13 6.78 8.85
CA MET A 25 7.17 7.61 9.58
C MET A 25 7.03 7.21 11.05
N LEU A 26 7.13 5.91 11.37
CA LEU A 26 7.06 5.38 12.73
C LEU A 26 8.41 5.43 13.46
N SER A 27 9.50 5.75 12.77
CA SER A 27 10.84 5.85 13.35
C SER A 27 11.01 7.12 14.19
N ALA A 28 12.04 7.14 15.04
CA ALA A 28 12.41 8.34 15.81
C ALA A 28 12.84 9.54 14.93
N LYS A 29 13.10 9.30 13.64
CA LYS A 29 13.50 10.32 12.65
C LYS A 29 12.40 10.60 11.61
N GLY A 30 11.19 10.08 11.82
CA GLY A 30 10.11 10.19 10.84
C GLY A 30 9.84 11.63 10.42
N HIS A 31 9.62 11.82 9.11
CA HIS A 31 9.41 13.13 8.52
C HIS A 31 7.97 13.26 8.00
N HIS A 32 7.43 14.48 7.98
CA HIS A 32 6.10 14.75 7.41
C HIS A 32 5.97 14.35 5.94
N ILE A 33 7.09 14.25 5.21
CA ILE A 33 7.10 13.82 3.81
C ILE A 33 6.67 12.36 3.66
N ASP A 34 6.96 11.49 4.62
CA ASP A 34 6.56 10.09 4.59
C ASP A 34 5.04 9.96 4.66
N LYS A 35 4.38 10.81 5.48
CA LYS A 35 2.92 10.89 5.52
C LYS A 35 2.34 11.24 4.15
N THR A 36 2.90 12.23 3.47
CA THR A 36 2.45 12.63 2.12
C THR A 36 2.65 11.48 1.11
N ALA A 37 3.78 10.77 1.18
CA ALA A 37 4.03 9.62 0.31
C ALA A 37 3.05 8.47 0.57
N ILE A 38 2.78 8.16 1.84
CA ILE A 38 1.78 7.17 2.26
C ILE A 38 0.40 7.54 1.73
N GLU A 39 -0.04 8.79 1.92
CA GLU A 39 -1.34 9.26 1.43
C GLU A 39 -1.42 9.18 -0.10
N GLY A 40 -0.34 9.49 -0.81
CA GLY A 40 -0.25 9.32 -2.26
C GLY A 40 -0.39 7.87 -2.70
N LEU A 41 0.38 6.96 -2.08
CA LEU A 41 0.36 5.52 -2.40
C LEU A 41 -0.97 4.86 -2.05
N LEU A 42 -1.59 5.23 -0.93
CA LEU A 42 -2.93 4.77 -0.56
C LEU A 42 -4.02 5.32 -1.48
N ASN A 43 -3.76 6.43 -2.17
CA ASN A 43 -4.67 7.01 -3.14
C ASN A 43 -4.48 6.51 -4.58
N ASP A 44 -3.36 5.84 -4.88
CA ASP A 44 -3.06 5.25 -6.18
C ASP A 44 -4.13 4.22 -6.60
N SER A 45 -4.54 4.29 -7.87
CA SER A 45 -5.63 3.49 -8.40
C SER A 45 -5.31 1.99 -8.46
N GLU A 46 -4.05 1.62 -8.73
CA GLU A 46 -3.59 0.23 -8.78
C GLU A 46 -3.59 -0.37 -7.37
N VAL A 47 -3.08 0.37 -6.39
CA VAL A 47 -3.08 -0.04 -4.96
C VAL A 47 -4.51 -0.20 -4.45
N LYS A 48 -5.39 0.78 -4.69
CA LYS A 48 -6.82 0.69 -4.30
C LYS A 48 -7.52 -0.51 -4.94
N ALA A 49 -7.30 -0.73 -6.22
CA ALA A 49 -7.91 -1.85 -6.95
C ALA A 49 -7.43 -3.21 -6.40
N TRP A 50 -6.15 -3.32 -6.02
CA TRP A 50 -5.62 -4.53 -5.41
C TRP A 50 -6.17 -4.75 -4.00
N LEU A 51 -6.19 -3.71 -3.15
CA LEU A 51 -6.77 -3.79 -1.80
C LEU A 51 -8.23 -4.25 -1.82
N LYS A 52 -9.04 -3.74 -2.76
CA LYS A 52 -10.44 -4.17 -2.93
C LYS A 52 -10.57 -5.65 -3.32
N GLN A 53 -9.64 -6.18 -4.11
CA GLN A 53 -9.64 -7.60 -4.47
C GLN A 53 -9.24 -8.50 -3.30
N MET A 54 -8.25 -8.06 -2.52
CA MET A 54 -7.82 -8.75 -1.30
C MET A 54 -8.91 -8.73 -0.22
N ASP A 55 -9.59 -7.60 -0.05
CA ASP A 55 -10.74 -7.44 0.86
C ASP A 55 -11.90 -8.36 0.49
N LYS A 56 -12.25 -8.46 -0.81
CA LYS A 56 -13.28 -9.39 -1.30
C LYS A 56 -12.98 -10.86 -0.92
N GLY A 57 -11.71 -11.23 -0.81
CA GLY A 57 -11.27 -12.55 -0.40
C GLY A 57 -10.98 -12.70 1.09
N ALA A 58 -11.20 -11.65 1.89
CA ALA A 58 -10.86 -11.60 3.31
C ALA A 58 -9.38 -11.92 3.62
N PHE A 59 -8.47 -11.55 2.71
CA PHE A 59 -7.03 -11.82 2.85
C PHE A 59 -6.28 -10.75 3.64
N LEU A 60 -6.91 -9.62 3.95
CA LEU A 60 -6.31 -8.51 4.71
C LEU A 60 -7.22 -8.11 5.89
N PRO A 61 -6.65 -7.55 6.97
CA PRO A 61 -7.43 -6.99 8.06
C PRO A 61 -8.37 -5.87 7.57
N VAL A 62 -9.61 -5.90 8.04
CA VAL A 62 -10.57 -4.81 7.81
C VAL A 62 -10.17 -3.61 8.66
N LYS A 63 -10.15 -2.43 8.05
CA LYS A 63 -9.91 -1.17 8.77
C LYS A 63 -11.01 -0.97 9.82
N ARG A 64 -10.62 -0.58 11.03
CA ARG A 64 -11.52 -0.28 12.14
C ARG A 64 -11.93 1.19 12.10
#